data_AF-A0A9P7D2V9-F1
#
_entry.id   AF-A0A9P7D2V9-F1
#
_cell.length_a   1.000
_cell.length_b   1.000
_cell.length_c   1.000
_cell.angle_alpha   90.00
_cell.angle_beta   90.00
_cell.angle_gamma   90.00
#
_symmetry.space_group_name_H-M   'P 1'
#
loop_
_entity.id
_entity.type
_entity.pdbx_description
1 polymer ?
#
loop_
_entity_poly.entity_id
_entity_poly.type
_entity_poly.pdbx_seq_one_letter_code
_entity_poly.pdbx_strand_id
1 'polypeptide(L)'
;MGSPNLEVFKFGLYLFVPVMALLHFGDPAWYHNHVLPYKDHLFPPPDRTYSKIPTDQTAIREELARIKADKLARRMERDKELQAQSEAAAQSSKGWFKWW
;
A
#
# COMPACT_ATOMS: atom_id res chain seq x y z
N MET A 1 33.08 -43.30 14.73
CA MET A 1 32.08 -42.54 15.50
C MET A 1 32.83 -41.85 16.63
N GLY A 2 32.65 -40.54 16.81
CA GLY A 2 33.48 -39.72 17.70
C GLY A 2 33.32 -40.12 19.17
N SER A 3 34.31 -39.79 19.99
CA SER A 3 34.30 -40.13 21.43
C SER A 3 33.01 -39.65 22.13
N PRO A 4 32.59 -40.29 23.23
CA PRO A 4 31.37 -39.91 23.97
C PRO A 4 31.28 -38.41 24.32
N ASN A 5 32.43 -37.78 24.59
CA ASN A 5 32.50 -36.33 24.85
C ASN A 5 32.04 -35.47 23.66
N LEU A 6 32.31 -35.92 22.44
CA LEU A 6 31.90 -35.23 21.22
C LEU A 6 30.38 -35.33 21.01
N GLU A 7 29.78 -36.44 21.42
CA GLU A 7 28.33 -36.64 21.33
C GLU A 7 27.60 -35.70 22.31
N VAL A 8 28.05 -35.63 23.57
CA VAL A 8 27.48 -34.71 24.57
C VAL A 8 27.56 -33.25 24.12
N PHE A 9 28.68 -32.83 23.53
CA PHE A 9 28.82 -31.47 22.99
C PHE A 9 27.80 -31.18 21.88
N LYS A 10 27.63 -32.10 20.93
CA LYS A 10 26.66 -31.93 19.83
C LYS A 10 25.23 -31.86 20.36
N PHE A 11 24.86 -32.74 21.28
CA PHE A 11 23.54 -32.71 21.91
C PHE A 11 23.32 -31.41 22.69
N GLY A 12 24.33 -30.94 23.42
CA GLY A 12 24.31 -29.64 24.09
C GLY A 12 24.05 -28.51 23.09
N LEU A 13 24.74 -28.48 21.96
CA LEU A 13 24.51 -27.48 20.91
C LEU A 13 23.10 -27.57 20.31
N TYR A 14 22.62 -28.77 20.02
CA TYR A 14 21.28 -29.00 19.47
C TYR A 14 20.16 -28.52 20.38
N LEU A 15 20.36 -28.56 21.70
CA LEU A 15 19.40 -28.03 22.67
C LEU A 15 19.61 -26.53 22.91
N PHE A 16 20.87 -26.09 23.00
CA PHE A 16 21.21 -24.71 23.30
C PHE A 16 20.72 -23.73 22.25
N VAL A 17 20.95 -24.02 20.97
CA VAL A 17 20.59 -23.12 19.86
C VAL A 17 19.08 -22.82 19.83
N PRO A 18 18.17 -23.82 19.80
CA PRO A 18 16.74 -23.53 19.77
C PRO A 18 16.24 -22.90 21.08
N VAL A 19 16.78 -23.30 22.25
CA VAL A 19 16.38 -22.69 23.53
C VAL A 19 16.78 -21.22 23.58
N MET A 20 18.01 -20.88 23.16
CA MET A 20 18.45 -19.48 23.11
C MET A 20 17.68 -18.67 22.07
N ALA A 21 17.38 -19.26 20.91
CA ALA A 21 16.52 -18.61 19.93
C ALA A 21 15.14 -18.30 20.50
N LEU A 22 14.52 -19.24 21.23
CA LEU A 22 13.23 -19.02 21.89
C LEU A 22 13.30 -17.94 22.98
N LEU A 23 14.37 -17.89 23.76
CA LEU A 23 14.52 -16.84 24.79
C LEU A 23 14.74 -15.46 24.16
N HIS A 24 15.47 -15.38 23.04
CA HIS A 24 15.73 -14.11 22.37
C HIS A 24 14.51 -13.61 21.59
N PHE A 25 13.90 -14.47 20.76
CA PHE A 25 12.79 -14.10 19.89
C PHE A 25 11.41 -14.21 20.56
N GLY A 26 11.32 -14.96 21.66
CA GLY A 26 10.08 -15.11 22.45
C GLY A 26 9.86 -14.00 23.47
N ASP A 27 10.83 -13.09 23.65
CA ASP A 27 10.64 -11.91 24.48
C ASP A 27 9.54 -11.01 23.87
N PRO A 28 8.45 -10.72 24.60
CA PRO A 28 7.41 -9.81 24.14
C PRO A 28 7.97 -8.44 23.76
N ALA A 29 8.98 -7.94 24.46
CA ALA A 29 9.58 -6.64 24.16
C ALA A 29 10.35 -6.67 22.83
N TRP A 30 11.10 -7.74 22.57
CA TRP A 30 11.78 -7.92 21.28
C TRP A 30 10.79 -7.89 20.11
N TYR A 31 9.68 -8.62 20.22
CA TYR A 31 8.63 -8.66 19.20
C TYR A 31 8.02 -7.27 18.94
N HIS A 32 7.68 -6.53 19.99
CA HIS A 32 7.10 -5.20 19.87
C HIS A 32 8.04 -4.18 19.22
N ASN A 33 9.34 -4.29 19.49
CA ASN A 33 10.34 -3.33 19.00
C ASN A 33 10.87 -3.65 17.61
N HIS A 34 10.89 -4.92 17.20
CA HIS A 34 11.51 -5.34 15.93
C HIS A 34 10.50 -5.82 14.89
N VAL A 35 9.43 -6.50 15.29
CA VAL A 35 8.48 -7.11 14.35
C VAL A 35 7.31 -6.17 14.04
N LEU A 36 6.68 -5.57 15.07
CA LEU A 36 5.54 -4.69 14.87
C LEU A 36 5.82 -3.46 13.99
N PRO A 37 6.95 -2.75 14.14
CA PRO A 37 7.23 -1.56 13.34
C PRO A 37 7.41 -1.88 11.85
N TYR A 38 7.79 -3.12 11.54
CA TYR A 38 7.95 -3.56 10.15
C TYR A 38 6.61 -3.55 9.38
N LYS A 39 5.48 -3.68 10.09
CA LYS A 39 4.14 -3.50 9.51
C LYS A 39 3.99 -2.17 8.77
N ASP A 40 4.60 -1.11 9.29
CA ASP A 40 4.44 0.24 8.73
C ASP A 40 5.25 0.46 7.45
N HIS A 41 6.22 -0.42 7.18
CA HIS A 41 6.97 -0.43 5.92
C HIS A 41 6.29 -1.27 4.83
N LEU A 42 5.61 -2.35 5.20
CA LEU A 42 4.92 -3.22 4.24
C LEU A 42 3.55 -2.71 3.84
N PHE A 43 2.80 -2.15 4.80
CA PHE A 43 1.41 -1.77 4.58
C PHE A 43 1.29 -0.24 4.44
N PRO A 44 0.39 0.24 3.58
CA PRO A 44 0.06 1.65 3.53
C PRO A 44 -0.39 2.13 4.92
N PRO A 45 -0.08 3.40 5.29
CA PRO A 45 -0.57 3.97 6.53
C PRO A 45 -2.09 3.85 6.63
N PRO A 46 -2.64 3.58 7.83
CA PRO A 46 -4.08 3.38 8.01
C PRO A 46 -4.90 4.59 7.56
N ASP A 47 -4.34 5.80 7.59
CA ASP A 47 -4.98 7.02 7.07
C ASP A 47 -5.23 6.99 5.55
N ARG A 48 -4.43 6.22 4.80
CA ARG A 48 -4.57 6.07 3.35
C ARG A 48 -5.51 4.92 2.97
N THR A 49 -5.78 4.01 3.88
CA THR A 49 -6.66 2.88 3.63
C THR A 49 -8.08 3.26 4.05
N TYR A 50 -9.04 3.09 3.14
CA TYR A 50 -10.47 3.24 3.45
C TYR A 50 -10.90 2.16 4.45
N SER A 51 -10.78 2.46 5.73
CA SER A 51 -11.08 1.51 6.82
C SER A 51 -12.58 1.41 7.11
N LYS A 52 -13.36 2.43 6.75
CA LYS A 52 -14.81 2.48 6.94
C LYS A 52 -15.54 2.15 5.64
N ILE A 53 -15.66 0.86 5.36
CA ILE A 53 -16.46 0.37 4.23
C ILE A 53 -17.93 0.26 4.70
N PRO A 54 -18.89 0.91 4.03
CA PRO A 54 -20.29 0.80 4.40
C PRO A 54 -20.75 -0.66 4.25
N THR A 55 -21.33 -1.21 5.31
CA THR A 55 -21.81 -2.60 5.32
C THR A 55 -23.32 -2.70 5.06
N ASP A 56 -24.06 -1.61 5.29
CA ASP A 56 -25.50 -1.55 5.04
C ASP A 56 -25.81 -1.22 3.56
N GLN A 57 -26.86 -1.83 3.02
CA GLN A 57 -27.27 -1.65 1.62
C GLN A 57 -27.65 -0.21 1.30
N THR A 58 -28.27 0.49 2.25
CA THR A 58 -28.68 1.89 2.06
C THR A 58 -27.45 2.79 1.91
N ALA A 59 -26.51 2.67 2.85
CA ALA A 59 -25.23 3.39 2.85
C ALA A 59 -24.38 3.06 1.61
N ILE A 60 -24.39 1.80 1.14
CA ILE A 60 -23.68 1.41 -0.09
C ILE A 60 -24.25 2.13 -1.32
N ARG A 61 -25.58 2.24 -1.43
CA ARG A 61 -26.22 2.90 -2.59
C ARG A 61 -25.93 4.40 -2.61
N GLU A 62 -25.97 5.05 -1.45
CA GLU A 62 -25.64 6.46 -1.29
C GLU A 62 -24.18 6.73 -1.68
N GLU A 63 -23.25 5.92 -1.17
CA GLU A 63 -21.83 6.05 -1.46
C GLU A 63 -21.51 5.79 -2.95
N LEU A 64 -22.20 4.83 -3.58
CA LEU A 64 -22.10 4.60 -5.01
C LEU A 64 -22.64 5.77 -5.83
N ALA A 65 -23.72 6.41 -5.40
CA ALA A 65 -24.27 7.58 -6.06
C ALA A 65 -23.26 8.75 -5.99
N ARG A 66 -22.65 8.99 -4.82
CA ARG A 66 -21.57 9.96 -4.61
C ARG A 66 -20.40 9.72 -5.57
N ILE A 67 -19.89 8.49 -5.63
CA ILE A 67 -18.75 8.13 -6.50
C ILE A 67 -19.10 8.32 -7.98
N LYS A 68 -20.33 8.00 -8.40
CA LYS A 68 -20.78 8.21 -9.78
C LYS A 68 -20.84 9.69 -10.15
N ALA A 69 -21.35 10.53 -9.25
CA ALA A 69 -21.41 11.98 -9.44
C ALA A 69 -20.00 12.58 -9.59
N ASP A 70 -19.07 12.22 -8.69
CA ASP A 70 -17.67 12.67 -8.75
C ASP A 70 -16.98 12.25 -10.06
N LYS A 71 -17.21 11.01 -10.51
CA LYS A 71 -16.65 10.53 -11.79
C LYS A 71 -17.21 11.28 -12.99
N LEU A 72 -18.49 11.63 -12.97
CA LEU A 72 -19.13 12.40 -14.04
C LEU A 72 -18.55 13.82 -14.10
N ALA A 73 -18.43 14.49 -12.95
CA ALA A 73 -17.82 15.82 -12.87
C ALA A 73 -16.38 15.84 -13.43
N ARG A 74 -15.54 14.89 -13.00
CA ARG A 74 -14.15 14.74 -13.50
C ARG A 74 -14.06 14.36 -14.98
N ARG A 75 -15.09 13.73 -15.56
CA ARG A 75 -15.16 13.50 -17.01
C ARG A 75 -15.46 14.80 -17.73
N MET A 76 -16.46 15.55 -17.27
CA MET A 76 -16.84 16.82 -17.88
C MET A 76 -15.71 17.84 -17.84
N GLU A 77 -14.93 17.90 -16.75
CA GLU A 77 -13.74 18.76 -16.66
C GLU A 77 -12.69 18.40 -17.72
N ARG A 78 -12.35 17.11 -17.83
CA ARG A 78 -11.40 16.64 -18.86
C ARG A 78 -11.89 16.91 -20.28
N ASP A 79 -13.17 16.69 -20.55
CA ASP A 79 -13.74 16.92 -21.89
C ASP A 79 -13.69 18.42 -22.26
N LYS A 80 -13.92 19.32 -21.29
CA LYS A 80 -13.76 20.77 -21.47
C LYS A 80 -12.31 21.17 -21.72
N GLU A 81 -11.36 20.61 -20.98
CA GLU A 81 -9.92 20.86 -21.18
C GLU A 81 -9.46 20.41 -22.57
N LEU A 82 -9.92 19.24 -23.03
CA LEU A 82 -9.65 18.72 -24.37
C LEU A 82 -10.24 19.61 -25.46
N GLN A 83 -11.46 20.09 -25.28
CA GLN A 83 -12.10 21.04 -26.21
C GLN A 83 -11.31 22.35 -26.27
N ALA A 84 -10.96 22.94 -25.12
CA ALA A 84 -10.17 24.17 -25.07
C ALA A 84 -8.78 24.01 -25.72
N GLN A 85 -8.12 22.86 -25.53
CA GLN A 85 -6.84 22.56 -26.21
C GLN A 85 -7.01 22.40 -27.72
N SER A 86 -8.10 21.76 -28.17
CA SER A 86 -8.40 21.59 -29.60
C SER A 86 -8.71 22.93 -30.28
N GLU A 87 -9.42 23.83 -29.61
CA GLU A 87 -9.74 25.18 -30.10
C GLU A 87 -8.50 26.07 -30.14
N ALA A 88 -7.64 26.01 -29.12
CA ALA A 88 -6.36 26.71 -29.08
C ALA A 88 -5.41 26.23 -30.20
N ALA A 89 -5.33 24.93 -30.45
CA ALA A 89 -4.55 24.37 -31.56
C ALA A 89 -5.09 24.80 -32.94
N ALA A 90 -6.42 24.86 -33.09
CA ALA A 90 -7.07 25.33 -34.32
C ALA A 90 -6.93 26.85 -34.57
N GLN A 91 -6.87 27.67 -33.52
CA GLN A 91 -6.58 29.10 -33.64
C GLN A 91 -5.09 29.35 -33.96
N SER A 92 -4.18 28.59 -33.34
CA SER A 92 -2.74 28.66 -33.63
C SER A 92 -2.42 28.32 -35.09
N SER A 93 -3.09 27.31 -35.67
CA SER A 93 -2.87 26.93 -37.08
C SER A 93 -3.42 27.95 -38.07
N LYS A 94 -4.57 28.57 -37.78
CA LYS A 94 -5.13 29.67 -38.58
C LYS A 94 -4.28 30.93 -38.56
N GLY A 95 -3.65 31.25 -37.42
CA GLY A 95 -2.74 32.39 -37.29
C GLY A 95 -1.49 32.26 -38.15
N TRP A 96 -0.92 31.05 -38.21
CA TRP A 96 0.24 30.72 -39.07
C TRP A 96 -0.07 30.86 -40.57
N PHE A 97 -1.23 30.36 -41.02
CA PHE A 97 -1.64 30.39 -42.43
C PHE A 97 -1.93 31.80 -42.97
N LYS A 98 -2.17 32.80 -42.10
CA LYS A 98 -2.53 34.17 -42.50
C LYS A 98 -1.32 35.07 -42.82
N TRP A 99 -0.10 34.65 -42.45
CA TRP A 99 1.13 35.44 -42.65
C TRP A 99 1.90 35.07 -43.93
N TRP A 100 1.54 33.95 -44.55
CA TRP A 100 2.10 33.50 -45.83
C TRP A 100 1.28 34.01 -47.02
#